data_AF-A0A2K8VCP8-F1
#
_entry.id   AF-A0A2K8VCP8-F1
#
_cell.length_a   1.000
_cell.length_b   1.000
_cell.length_c   1.000
_cell.angle_alpha   90.00
_cell.angle_beta   90.00
_cell.angle_gamma   90.00
#
_symmetry.space_group_name_H-M   'P 1'
#
loop_
_entity.id
_entity.type
_entity.pdbx_description
1 polymer ?
#
loop_
_entity_poly.entity_id
_entity_poly.type
_entity_poly.pdbx_seq_one_letter_code
_entity_poly.pdbx_strand_id
1 'polypeptide(L)'
;MKLEKSINSLRLVTILMLLYVLGYTFKAYYLFYEALGVNITNENNRVIASLFSALIAASFLLVSYIHKDKLKIKNVSYYIFFIDVAMMLFILRVFQSSGVVLFRSIFISVFYALIGLVLISIYKAKYEQELAEVEQKEAREKLLEKHKCVCGARFENASQLSGHKAHCKIYKKHKESEEQKDKV
;
A
#
# COMPACT_ATOMS: atom_id res chain seq x y z
N MET A 1 -6.83 23.21 -7.28
CA MET A 1 -5.51 22.57 -7.49
C MET A 1 -4.76 22.14 -6.22
N LYS A 2 -4.55 22.99 -5.20
CA LYS A 2 -3.90 22.53 -3.92
C LYS A 2 -4.73 21.50 -3.14
N LEU A 3 -6.06 21.69 -3.06
CA LEU A 3 -6.96 20.75 -2.39
C LEU A 3 -6.96 19.37 -3.07
N GLU A 4 -7.01 19.35 -4.41
CA GLU A 4 -7.01 18.13 -5.22
C GLU A 4 -5.71 17.33 -5.06
N LYS A 5 -4.56 18.01 -4.98
CA LYS A 5 -3.29 17.37 -4.61
C LYS A 5 -3.27 16.84 -3.17
N SER A 6 -3.97 17.50 -2.25
CA SER A 6 -4.06 17.06 -0.85
C SER A 6 -4.98 15.85 -0.69
N ILE A 7 -6.13 15.84 -1.39
CA ILE A 7 -7.11 14.75 -1.40
C ILE A 7 -6.52 13.49 -2.07
N ASN A 8 -5.70 13.67 -3.11
CA ASN A 8 -5.01 12.57 -3.79
C ASN A 8 -3.61 12.27 -3.22
N SER A 9 -3.26 12.81 -2.04
CA SER A 9 -1.97 12.53 -1.42
C SER A 9 -1.94 11.13 -0.83
N LEU A 10 -0.82 10.41 -1.00
CA LEU A 10 -0.68 9.07 -0.42
C LEU A 10 -0.84 9.10 1.11
N ARG A 11 -0.46 10.20 1.77
CA ARG A 11 -0.65 10.37 3.22
C ARG A 11 -2.13 10.29 3.62
N LEU A 12 -3.01 11.03 2.93
CA LEU A 12 -4.44 10.97 3.23
C LEU A 12 -5.01 9.59 2.94
N VAL A 13 -4.64 8.98 1.81
CA VAL A 13 -5.12 7.65 1.44
C VAL A 13 -4.65 6.59 2.45
N THR A 14 -3.42 6.70 2.94
CA THR A 14 -2.89 5.84 4.02
C THR A 14 -3.68 6.00 5.32
N ILE A 15 -3.99 7.24 5.72
CA ILE A 15 -4.82 7.51 6.91
C ILE A 15 -6.21 6.89 6.74
N LEU A 16 -6.84 7.08 5.58
CA LEU A 16 -8.15 6.49 5.27
C LEU A 16 -8.09 4.95 5.30
N MET A 17 -7.01 4.34 4.78
CA MET A 17 -6.81 2.90 4.85
C MET A 17 -6.64 2.41 6.29
N LEU A 18 -5.95 3.15 7.16
CA LEU A 18 -5.86 2.80 8.59
C LEU A 18 -7.23 2.88 9.26
N LEU A 19 -8.02 3.91 8.97
CA LEU A 19 -9.40 4.02 9.46
C LEU A 19 -10.28 2.86 8.96
N TYR A 20 -10.09 2.44 7.71
CA TYR A 20 -10.77 1.27 7.16
C TYR A 20 -10.40 -0.01 7.91
N VAL A 21 -9.12 -0.25 8.20
CA VAL A 21 -8.64 -1.41 8.98
C VAL A 21 -9.20 -1.40 10.41
N LEU A 22 -9.27 -0.22 11.05
CA LEU A 22 -9.90 -0.07 12.36
C LEU A 22 -11.39 -0.41 12.30
N GLY A 23 -12.10 0.09 11.28
CA GLY A 23 -13.51 -0.25 11.04
C GLY A 23 -13.71 -1.75 10.81
N TYR A 24 -12.86 -2.39 10.01
CA TYR A 24 -12.88 -3.84 9.81
C TYR A 24 -12.66 -4.61 11.12
N THR A 25 -11.70 -4.17 11.94
CA THR A 25 -11.43 -4.76 13.26
C THR A 25 -12.67 -4.70 14.14
N PHE A 26 -13.38 -3.58 14.17
CA PHE A 26 -14.60 -3.43 14.97
C PHE A 26 -15.72 -4.38 14.50
N LYS A 27 -15.93 -4.49 13.18
CA LYS A 27 -16.92 -5.43 12.63
C LYS A 27 -16.58 -6.88 12.96
N ALA A 28 -15.33 -7.27 12.76
CA ALA A 28 -14.84 -8.61 13.04
C ALA A 28 -14.97 -8.94 14.53
N TYR A 29 -14.64 -7.98 15.40
CA TYR A 29 -14.82 -8.10 16.84
C TYR A 29 -16.27 -8.42 17.19
N TYR A 30 -17.24 -7.66 16.65
CA TYR A 30 -18.66 -7.87 16.92
C TYR A 30 -19.10 -9.28 16.51
N LEU A 31 -18.72 -9.72 15.32
CA LEU A 31 -19.08 -11.05 14.81
C LEU A 31 -18.44 -12.18 15.61
N PHE A 32 -17.17 -12.06 15.95
CA PHE A 32 -16.51 -13.05 16.82
C PHE A 32 -17.11 -13.06 18.22
N TYR A 33 -17.51 -11.90 18.74
CA TYR A 33 -18.14 -11.80 20.05
C TYR A 33 -19.49 -12.51 20.09
N GLU A 34 -20.35 -12.31 19.09
CA GLU A 34 -21.61 -13.04 19.00
C GLU A 34 -21.35 -14.55 18.78
N ALA A 35 -20.45 -14.93 17.87
CA ALA A 35 -20.15 -16.33 17.56
C ALA A 35 -19.56 -17.11 18.75
N LEU A 36 -18.66 -16.49 19.51
CA LEU A 36 -18.05 -17.08 20.71
C LEU A 36 -19.01 -17.09 21.90
N GLY A 37 -20.11 -16.32 21.86
CA GLY A 37 -21.11 -16.28 22.91
C GLY A 37 -21.74 -17.63 23.23
N VAL A 38 -21.77 -18.54 22.25
CA VAL A 38 -22.30 -19.90 22.41
C VAL A 38 -21.37 -20.80 23.25
N ASN A 39 -20.05 -20.54 23.20
CA ASN A 39 -19.04 -21.43 23.78
C ASN A 39 -18.30 -20.81 24.98
N ILE A 40 -18.21 -19.49 25.05
CA ILE A 40 -17.51 -18.75 26.10
C ILE A 40 -18.52 -17.91 26.87
N THR A 41 -18.95 -18.43 28.02
CA THR A 41 -19.91 -17.79 28.91
C THR A 41 -19.30 -16.63 29.71
N ASN A 42 -18.00 -16.70 30.02
CA ASN A 42 -17.29 -15.61 30.69
C ASN A 42 -17.10 -14.41 29.74
N GLU A 43 -17.73 -13.29 30.05
CA GLU A 43 -17.73 -12.10 29.18
C GLU A 43 -16.32 -11.52 28.96
N ASN A 44 -15.47 -11.47 29.98
CA ASN A 44 -14.12 -10.91 29.86
C ASN A 44 -13.27 -11.75 28.89
N ASN A 45 -13.32 -13.08 29.04
CA ASN A 45 -12.61 -13.99 28.14
C ASN A 45 -13.16 -13.90 26.71
N ARG A 46 -14.48 -13.71 26.56
CA ARG A 46 -15.11 -13.52 25.25
C ARG A 46 -14.67 -12.22 24.59
N VAL A 47 -14.62 -11.10 25.31
CA VAL A 47 -14.12 -9.82 24.80
C VAL A 47 -12.68 -9.96 24.32
N ILE A 48 -11.81 -10.54 25.15
CA ILE A 48 -10.39 -10.72 24.84
C ILE A 48 -10.23 -11.59 23.58
N ALA A 49 -10.84 -12.78 23.55
CA ALA A 49 -10.72 -13.70 22.42
C ALA A 49 -11.25 -13.10 21.11
N SER A 50 -12.36 -12.36 21.17
CA SER A 50 -12.95 -11.70 20.01
C SER A 50 -12.06 -10.58 19.48
N LEU A 51 -11.48 -9.78 20.38
CA LEU A 51 -10.60 -8.68 20.01
C LEU A 51 -9.31 -9.19 19.37
N PHE A 52 -8.66 -10.19 19.97
CA PHE A 52 -7.46 -10.80 19.40
C PHE A 52 -7.73 -11.44 18.03
N SER A 53 -8.84 -12.16 17.89
CA SER A 53 -9.24 -12.76 16.61
C SER A 53 -9.49 -11.70 15.53
N ALA A 54 -10.16 -10.60 15.90
CA ALA A 54 -10.39 -9.47 15.01
C ALA A 54 -9.11 -8.77 14.58
N LEU A 55 -8.17 -8.55 15.50
CA LEU A 55 -6.87 -7.95 15.22
C LEU A 55 -6.03 -8.85 14.30
N ILE A 56 -6.04 -10.16 14.52
CA ILE A 56 -5.34 -11.13 13.66
C ILE A 56 -5.94 -11.08 12.24
N ALA A 57 -7.26 -11.09 12.11
CA ALA A 57 -7.93 -11.01 10.81
C ALA A 57 -7.62 -9.69 10.08
N ALA A 58 -7.66 -8.56 10.79
CA ALA A 58 -7.33 -7.25 10.25
C ALA A 58 -5.85 -7.16 9.82
N SER A 59 -4.94 -7.72 10.63
CA SER A 59 -3.51 -7.77 10.33
C SER A 59 -3.22 -8.67 9.13
N PHE A 60 -3.91 -9.81 9.02
CA PHE A 60 -3.79 -10.70 7.86
C PHE A 60 -4.25 -10.00 6.57
N LEU A 61 -5.31 -9.20 6.65
CA LEU A 61 -5.81 -8.39 5.54
C LEU A 61 -4.78 -7.34 5.10
N LEU A 62 -4.12 -6.67 6.06
CA LEU A 62 -3.02 -5.74 5.79
C LEU A 62 -1.80 -6.43 5.16
N VAL A 63 -1.36 -7.58 5.70
CA VAL A 63 -0.22 -8.33 5.18
C VAL A 63 -0.50 -8.87 3.78
N SER A 64 -1.69 -9.43 3.57
CA SER A 64 -2.13 -9.93 2.25
C SER A 64 -2.17 -8.83 1.20
N TYR A 65 -2.39 -7.60 1.64
CA TYR A 65 -2.38 -6.44 0.78
C TYR A 65 -0.96 -5.98 0.43
N ILE A 66 -0.04 -5.94 1.40
CA ILE A 66 1.36 -5.50 1.20
C ILE A 66 2.15 -6.53 0.37
N HIS A 67 1.97 -7.83 0.62
CA HIS A 67 2.80 -8.90 0.03
C HIS A 67 2.16 -9.57 -1.18
N LYS A 68 1.38 -8.82 -1.96
CA LYS A 68 0.53 -9.35 -3.04
C LYS A 68 1.31 -10.18 -4.08
N ASP A 69 2.53 -9.78 -4.41
CA ASP A 69 3.36 -10.47 -5.42
C ASP A 69 3.83 -11.86 -4.96
N LYS A 70 4.00 -12.06 -3.64
CA LYS A 70 4.35 -13.37 -3.07
C LYS A 70 3.14 -14.29 -2.93
N LEU A 71 1.96 -13.73 -2.68
CA LEU A 71 0.75 -14.51 -2.40
C LEU A 71 0.01 -14.98 -3.67
N LYS A 72 0.31 -14.41 -4.85
CA LYS A 72 -0.36 -14.74 -6.14
C LYS A 72 -1.90 -14.67 -6.10
N ILE A 73 -2.49 -14.04 -5.08
CA ILE A 73 -3.95 -13.88 -4.99
C ILE A 73 -4.34 -12.73 -5.93
N LYS A 74 -4.70 -13.07 -7.15
CA LYS A 74 -5.42 -12.14 -8.03
C LYS A 74 -6.75 -11.82 -7.34
N ASN A 75 -7.11 -10.53 -7.29
CA ASN A 75 -8.41 -10.05 -6.82
C ASN A 75 -8.69 -10.05 -5.30
N VAL A 76 -7.66 -9.92 -4.43
CA VAL A 76 -7.84 -9.73 -2.96
C VAL A 76 -8.92 -8.70 -2.61
N SER A 77 -8.97 -7.56 -3.33
CA SER A 77 -9.96 -6.50 -3.11
C SER A 77 -11.42 -6.96 -3.27
N TYR A 78 -11.69 -7.90 -4.19
CA TYR A 78 -13.04 -8.43 -4.39
C TYR A 78 -13.43 -9.42 -3.29
N TYR A 79 -12.49 -10.26 -2.83
CA TYR A 79 -12.74 -11.14 -1.68
C TYR A 79 -13.03 -10.33 -0.42
N ILE A 80 -12.25 -9.28 -0.18
CA ILE A 80 -12.48 -8.35 0.93
C ILE A 80 -13.87 -7.73 0.80
N PHE A 81 -14.25 -7.26 -0.38
CA PHE A 81 -15.59 -6.71 -0.63
C PHE A 81 -16.70 -7.71 -0.27
N PHE A 82 -16.64 -8.95 -0.75
CA PHE A 82 -17.66 -9.95 -0.45
C PHE A 82 -17.74 -10.28 1.05
N ILE A 83 -16.59 -10.41 1.71
CA ILE A 83 -16.52 -10.62 3.16
C ILE A 83 -17.13 -9.42 3.89
N ASP A 84 -16.78 -8.18 3.51
CA ASP A 84 -17.31 -6.98 4.14
C ASP A 84 -18.84 -6.85 3.98
N VAL A 85 -19.37 -7.17 2.80
CA VAL A 85 -20.82 -7.24 2.57
C VAL A 85 -21.43 -8.27 3.51
N ALA A 86 -20.93 -9.50 3.49
CA ALA A 86 -21.47 -10.58 4.33
C ALA A 86 -21.45 -10.20 5.81
N MET A 87 -20.32 -9.71 6.31
CA MET A 87 -20.17 -9.25 7.69
C MET A 87 -21.20 -8.17 8.05
N MET A 88 -21.39 -7.17 7.18
CA MET A 88 -22.38 -6.12 7.40
C MET A 88 -23.82 -6.63 7.34
N LEU A 89 -24.14 -7.60 6.48
CA LEU A 89 -25.46 -8.24 6.45
C LEU A 89 -25.78 -8.94 7.79
N PHE A 90 -24.79 -9.60 8.40
CA PHE A 90 -24.93 -10.20 9.73
C PHE A 90 -25.09 -9.14 10.82
N ILE A 91 -24.22 -8.12 10.85
CA ILE A 91 -24.28 -7.02 11.84
C ILE A 91 -25.62 -6.29 11.79
N LEU A 92 -26.13 -6.01 10.59
CA LEU A 92 -27.42 -5.33 10.40
C LEU A 92 -28.63 -6.28 10.51
N ARG A 93 -28.42 -7.54 10.90
CA ARG A 93 -29.46 -8.57 11.09
C ARG A 93 -30.44 -8.64 9.91
N VAL A 94 -29.90 -8.59 8.70
CA VAL A 94 -30.68 -8.55 7.46
C VAL A 94 -31.61 -9.76 7.35
N PHE A 95 -31.15 -10.94 7.73
CA PHE A 95 -31.92 -12.18 7.67
C PHE A 95 -33.12 -12.23 8.63
N GLN A 96 -33.20 -11.32 9.60
CA GLN A 96 -34.32 -11.19 10.54
C GLN A 96 -35.23 -10.00 10.20
N SER A 97 -34.87 -9.22 9.17
CA SER A 97 -35.58 -8.02 8.77
C SER A 97 -36.50 -8.28 7.57
N SER A 98 -37.57 -7.50 7.43
CA SER A 98 -38.48 -7.59 6.28
C SER A 98 -38.87 -6.20 5.76
N GLY A 99 -39.43 -6.16 4.54
CA GLY A 99 -39.91 -4.93 3.91
C GLY A 99 -38.82 -3.87 3.66
N VAL A 100 -39.11 -2.62 3.99
CA VAL A 100 -38.22 -1.46 3.73
C VAL A 100 -36.92 -1.54 4.55
N VAL A 101 -36.97 -2.13 5.75
CA VAL A 101 -35.80 -2.27 6.63
C VAL A 101 -34.78 -3.22 6.00
N LEU A 102 -35.24 -4.33 5.40
CA LEU A 102 -34.39 -5.27 4.68
C LEU A 102 -33.64 -4.57 3.54
N PHE A 103 -34.37 -3.84 2.69
CA PHE A 103 -33.77 -3.13 1.55
C PHE A 103 -32.74 -2.10 2.00
N ARG A 104 -33.07 -1.29 3.02
CA ARG A 104 -32.15 -0.28 3.57
C ARG A 104 -30.87 -0.92 4.10
N SER A 105 -30.99 -2.03 4.84
CA SER A 105 -29.82 -2.71 5.40
C SER A 105 -28.95 -3.36 4.32
N ILE A 106 -29.54 -3.98 3.30
CA ILE A 106 -28.79 -4.49 2.14
C ILE A 106 -28.06 -3.35 1.42
N PHE A 107 -28.76 -2.25 1.15
CA PHE A 107 -28.16 -1.08 0.50
C PHE A 107 -26.98 -0.53 1.29
N ILE A 108 -27.12 -0.34 2.60
CA ILE A 108 -26.05 0.15 3.47
C ILE A 108 -24.86 -0.83 3.46
N SER A 109 -25.10 -2.14 3.57
CA SER A 109 -24.03 -3.15 3.54
C SER A 109 -23.23 -3.10 2.25
N VAL A 110 -23.91 -3.08 1.10
CA VAL A 110 -23.26 -3.01 -0.21
C VAL A 110 -22.54 -1.68 -0.39
N PHE A 111 -23.19 -0.56 -0.07
CA PHE A 111 -22.61 0.78 -0.21
C PHE A 111 -21.35 0.95 0.64
N TYR A 112 -21.38 0.48 1.89
CA TYR A 112 -20.21 0.51 2.77
C TYR A 112 -19.06 -0.32 2.22
N ALA A 113 -19.33 -1.55 1.77
CA ALA A 113 -18.32 -2.41 1.17
C ALA A 113 -17.73 -1.78 -0.11
N LEU A 114 -18.56 -1.08 -0.88
CA LEU A 114 -18.15 -0.41 -2.12
C LEU A 114 -17.18 0.75 -1.83
N ILE A 115 -17.40 1.52 -0.76
CA ILE A 115 -16.45 2.52 -0.27
C ILE A 115 -15.09 1.86 0.05
N GLY A 116 -15.12 0.73 0.77
CA GLY A 116 -13.91 -0.04 1.07
C GLY A 116 -13.17 -0.50 -0.19
N LEU A 117 -13.88 -1.08 -1.16
CA LEU A 117 -13.31 -1.51 -2.43
C LEU A 117 -12.65 -0.36 -3.21
N VAL A 118 -13.34 0.79 -3.30
CA VAL A 118 -12.80 1.98 -3.99
C VAL A 118 -11.56 2.49 -3.27
N LEU A 119 -11.58 2.57 -1.94
CA LEU A 119 -10.45 3.03 -1.16
C LEU A 119 -9.22 2.14 -1.34
N ILE A 120 -9.41 0.82 -1.25
CA ILE A 120 -8.35 -0.18 -1.49
C ILE A 120 -7.79 -0.04 -2.91
N SER A 121 -8.66 0.15 -3.91
CA SER A 121 -8.22 0.32 -5.30
C SER A 121 -7.40 1.60 -5.50
N ILE A 122 -7.82 2.72 -4.90
CA ILE A 122 -7.09 4.00 -4.97
C ILE A 122 -5.74 3.87 -4.27
N TYR A 123 -5.72 3.29 -3.07
CA TYR A 123 -4.48 3.06 -2.33
C TYR A 123 -3.50 2.21 -3.13
N LYS A 124 -3.99 1.17 -3.81
CA LYS A 124 -3.16 0.28 -4.65
C LYS A 124 -2.49 1.06 -5.77
N ALA A 125 -3.29 1.78 -6.54
CA ALA A 125 -2.79 2.57 -7.67
C ALA A 125 -1.75 3.59 -7.21
N LYS A 126 -1.96 4.22 -6.05
CA LYS A 126 -1.02 5.20 -5.49
C LYS A 126 0.25 4.58 -4.95
N TYR A 127 0.17 3.42 -4.29
CA TYR A 127 1.32 2.70 -3.79
C TYR A 127 2.22 2.20 -4.94
N GLU A 128 1.62 1.62 -5.99
CA GLU A 128 2.34 1.19 -7.20
C GLU A 128 2.99 2.38 -7.93
N GLN A 129 2.32 3.53 -7.97
CA GLN A 129 2.87 4.77 -8.53
C GLN A 129 4.13 5.23 -7.77
N GLU A 130 4.08 5.28 -6.43
CA GLU A 130 5.25 5.68 -5.63
C GLU A 130 6.40 4.68 -5.77
N LEU A 131 6.12 3.38 -5.78
CA LEU A 131 7.14 2.35 -5.95
C LEU A 131 7.88 2.55 -7.29
N ALA A 132 7.13 2.77 -8.38
CA ALA A 132 7.70 3.03 -9.70
C ALA A 132 8.53 4.34 -9.74
N GLU A 133 8.08 5.39 -9.03
CA GLU A 133 8.84 6.65 -8.93
C GLU A 133 10.16 6.48 -8.16
N VAL A 134 10.19 5.64 -7.12
CA VAL A 134 11.41 5.31 -6.36
C VAL A 134 12.36 4.50 -7.23
N GLU A 135 11.88 3.45 -7.89
CA GLU A 135 12.70 2.63 -8.80
C GLU A 135 13.29 3.46 -9.94
N GLN A 136 12.52 4.37 -10.53
CA GLN A 136 13.01 5.29 -11.56
C GLN A 136 14.08 6.24 -11.03
N LYS A 137 13.92 6.77 -9.81
CA LYS A 137 14.93 7.63 -9.17
C LYS A 137 16.22 6.88 -8.91
N GLU A 138 16.14 5.67 -8.37
CA GLU A 138 17.31 4.82 -8.13
C GLU A 138 18.01 4.44 -9.44
N ALA A 139 17.26 4.08 -10.49
CA ALA A 139 17.82 3.78 -11.80
C ALA A 139 18.51 5.01 -12.42
N ARG A 140 17.89 6.20 -12.29
CA ARG A 140 18.47 7.46 -12.74
C ARG A 140 19.75 7.79 -11.96
N GLU A 141 19.75 7.60 -10.65
CA GLU A 141 20.93 7.85 -9.81
C GLU A 141 22.08 6.90 -10.14
N LYS A 142 21.80 5.61 -10.36
CA LYS A 142 22.78 4.64 -10.86
C LYS A 142 23.36 5.02 -12.22
N LEU A 143 22.52 5.51 -13.14
CA LEU A 143 22.98 6.02 -14.43
C LEU A 143 23.85 7.27 -14.28
N LEU A 144 23.45 8.22 -13.44
CA LEU A 144 24.22 9.44 -13.16
C LEU A 144 25.57 9.12 -12.51
N GLU A 145 25.65 8.13 -11.63
CA GLU A 145 26.89 7.69 -11.00
C GLU A 145 27.78 6.94 -11.99
N LYS A 146 27.21 6.11 -12.88
CA LYS A 146 27.93 5.49 -14.00
C LYS A 146 28.48 6.54 -14.97
N HIS A 147 27.72 7.61 -15.18
CA HIS A 147 28.10 8.73 -16.04
C HIS A 147 28.72 9.89 -15.26
N LYS A 148 29.45 9.59 -14.18
CA LYS A 148 30.15 10.59 -13.38
C LYS A 148 31.58 10.77 -13.88
N CYS A 149 32.00 12.01 -14.00
CA CYS A 149 33.39 12.35 -14.27
C CYS A 149 34.18 12.40 -12.95
N VAL A 150 35.50 12.18 -13.02
CA VAL A 150 36.41 12.23 -11.86
C VAL A 150 36.39 13.61 -11.17
N CYS A 151 35.99 14.67 -11.90
CA CYS A 151 35.77 16.01 -11.32
C CYS A 151 34.50 16.14 -10.47
N GLY A 152 33.67 15.10 -10.36
CA GLY A 152 32.40 15.09 -9.63
C GLY A 152 31.17 15.48 -10.45
N ALA A 153 31.33 15.96 -11.69
CA ALA A 153 30.19 16.28 -12.56
C ALA A 153 29.43 15.02 -13.01
N ARG A 154 28.10 15.07 -12.99
CA ARG A 154 27.18 13.96 -13.34
C ARG A 154 26.46 14.28 -14.64
N PHE A 155 26.29 13.28 -15.51
CA PHE A 155 25.70 13.45 -16.84
C PHE A 155 24.60 12.44 -17.12
N GLU A 156 23.58 12.82 -17.89
CA GLU A 156 22.43 11.95 -18.14
C GLU A 156 22.74 10.81 -19.12
N ASN A 157 23.75 10.99 -19.98
CA ASN A 157 24.17 9.99 -20.95
C ASN A 157 25.69 10.00 -21.22
N ALA A 158 26.18 8.92 -21.86
CA ALA A 158 27.59 8.73 -22.16
C ALA A 158 28.15 9.75 -23.19
N SER A 159 27.31 10.26 -24.09
CA SER A 159 27.71 11.29 -25.06
C SER A 159 28.06 12.61 -24.37
N GLN A 160 27.25 13.04 -23.40
CA GLN A 160 27.53 14.20 -22.58
C GLN A 160 28.79 14.01 -21.72
N LEU A 161 28.97 12.82 -21.14
CA LEU A 161 30.18 12.52 -20.37
C LEU A 161 31.44 12.57 -21.25
N SER A 162 31.41 11.96 -22.44
CA SER A 162 32.55 11.94 -23.35
C SER A 162 32.89 13.35 -23.86
N GLY A 163 31.88 14.15 -24.22
CA GLY A 163 32.05 15.57 -24.54
C GLY A 163 32.68 16.34 -23.38
N HIS A 164 32.21 16.15 -22.15
CA HIS A 164 32.80 16.79 -20.98
C HIS A 164 34.25 16.34 -20.71
N LYS A 165 34.54 15.04 -20.81
CA LYS A 165 35.89 14.47 -20.62
C LYS A 165 36.92 15.08 -21.58
N ALA A 166 36.52 15.38 -22.82
CA ALA A 166 37.38 16.03 -23.80
C ALA A 166 37.86 17.44 -23.36
N HIS A 167 37.07 18.13 -22.54
CA HIS A 167 37.35 19.49 -22.08
C HIS A 167 37.68 19.61 -20.58
N CYS A 168 37.52 18.53 -19.80
CA CYS A 168 37.73 18.55 -18.36
C CYS A 168 39.22 18.52 -17.99
N LYS A 169 39.72 19.62 -17.40
CA LYS A 169 41.12 19.75 -16.96
C LYS A 169 41.52 18.73 -15.89
N ILE A 170 40.63 18.43 -14.95
CA ILE A 170 40.87 17.46 -13.86
C ILE A 170 41.00 16.04 -14.42
N TYR A 171 40.13 15.68 -15.37
CA TYR A 171 40.18 14.38 -16.03
C TYR A 171 41.48 14.19 -16.83
N LYS A 172 41.92 15.21 -17.58
CA LYS A 172 43.19 15.16 -18.32
C LYS A 172 44.40 14.94 -17.41
N LYS A 173 44.50 15.71 -16.32
CA LYS A 173 45.57 15.54 -15.32
C LYS A 173 45.59 14.15 -14.69
N HIS A 174 44.41 13.58 -14.39
CA HIS A 174 44.32 12.23 -13.84
C HIS A 174 44.78 11.18 -14.84
N LYS A 175 44.34 11.30 -16.10
CA LYS A 175 44.71 10.37 -17.18
C LYS A 175 46.21 10.38 -17.46
N GLU A 176 46.83 11.57 -17.50
CA GLU A 176 48.28 11.73 -17.67
C GLU A 176 49.07 11.08 -16.51
N SER A 177 48.55 11.15 -15.27
CA SER A 177 49.16 10.50 -14.11
C SER A 177 49.03 8.98 -14.10
N GLU A 178 47.97 8.41 -14.68
CA GLU A 178 47.81 6.96 -14.83
C GLU A 178 48.71 6.41 -15.93
N GLU A 179 48.77 7.07 -17.09
CA GLU A 179 49.63 6.65 -18.22
C GLU A 179 51.13 6.72 -17.90
N GLN A 180 51.54 7.53 -16.92
CA GLN A 180 52.92 7.57 -16.41
C GLN A 180 53.23 6.44 -15.42
N LYS A 181 52.22 5.92 -14.69
CA LYS A 181 52.40 4.79 -13.77
C LYS A 181 52.52 3.46 -14.50
N ASP A 182 51.83 3.30 -15.64
CA ASP A 182 51.87 2.08 -16.44
C ASP A 182 53.15 1.93 -17.31
N LYS A 183 54.02 2.95 -17.31
CA LYS A 183 55.29 2.98 -18.07
C LYS A 183 56.54 2.71 -17.22
N VAL A 184 56.36 2.47 -15.91
CA VAL A 184 57.42 2.10 -14.95
C VAL A 184 57.24 0.63 -14.59
#